data_AF-A0A934ULZ3-F1
#
_entry.id   AF-A0A934ULZ3-F1
#
_cell.length_a   1.000
_cell.length_b   1.000
_cell.length_c   1.000
_cell.angle_alpha   90.00
_cell.angle_beta   90.00
_cell.angle_gamma   90.00
#
_symmetry.space_group_name_H-M   'P 1'
#
loop_
_entity.id
_entity.type
_entity.pdbx_description
1 polymer ?
#
loop_
_entity_poly.entity_id
_entity_poly.type
_entity_poly.pdbx_seq_one_letter_code
_entity_poly.pdbx_strand_id
1 'polypeptide(L)'
;MSLFSFFKKNPLKQKILAIKEDIEVTVSKVCDEKSWVDWYGAYDIDPQYLVFWICVMSDDMKQKLKSDAELNAILKNIPSKHGYPAKVKNIDFESQETVDRESNGNWYQHFK
;
A
#
# COMPACT_ATOMS: atom_id res chain seq x y z
N MET A 1 -25.51 16.01 -26.71
CA MET A 1 -25.07 14.63 -26.43
C MET A 1 -23.94 14.70 -25.42
N SER A 2 -24.13 14.13 -24.23
CA SER A 2 -23.19 14.29 -23.10
C SER A 2 -21.93 13.46 -23.33
N LEU A 3 -20.78 14.11 -23.48
CA LEU A 3 -19.45 13.48 -23.56
C LEU A 3 -18.95 12.96 -22.19
N PHE A 4 -19.76 13.04 -21.13
CA PHE A 4 -19.33 12.80 -19.74
C PHE A 4 -19.72 11.44 -19.16
N SER A 5 -20.16 10.47 -19.98
CA SER A 5 -20.70 9.20 -19.44
C SER A 5 -19.68 8.04 -19.31
N PHE A 6 -18.37 8.27 -19.45
CA PHE A 6 -17.41 7.17 -19.65
C PHE A 6 -16.59 6.70 -18.44
N PHE A 7 -16.69 7.35 -17.28
CA PHE A 7 -16.11 6.82 -16.04
C PHE A 7 -17.23 6.44 -15.09
N LYS A 8 -17.70 5.19 -15.18
CA LYS A 8 -18.34 4.54 -14.03
C LYS A 8 -17.28 4.56 -12.93
N LYS A 9 -17.34 5.54 -12.01
CA LYS A 9 -16.45 5.63 -10.84
C LYS A 9 -16.48 4.27 -10.16
N ASN A 10 -15.39 3.51 -10.22
CA ASN A 10 -15.30 2.25 -9.47
C ASN A 10 -15.17 2.66 -7.99
N PRO A 11 -16.23 2.49 -7.18
CA PRO A 11 -16.23 2.99 -5.81
C PRO A 11 -15.17 2.30 -4.95
N LEU A 12 -14.80 1.04 -5.25
CA LEU A 12 -13.71 0.35 -4.55
C LEU A 12 -12.36 0.93 -4.92
N LYS A 13 -12.08 1.18 -6.21
CA LYS A 13 -10.80 1.78 -6.62
C LYS A 13 -10.59 3.16 -5.97
N GLN A 14 -11.64 3.95 -5.81
CA GLN A 14 -11.56 5.23 -5.10
C GLN A 14 -11.19 5.07 -3.63
N LYS A 15 -11.79 4.08 -2.94
CA LYS A 15 -11.41 3.75 -1.56
C LYS A 15 -9.96 3.30 -1.47
N ILE A 16 -9.49 2.47 -2.41
CA ILE A 16 -8.09 2.02 -2.46
C ILE A 16 -7.12 3.19 -2.59
N LEU A 17 -7.42 4.16 -3.46
CA LEU A 17 -6.60 5.37 -3.59
C LEU A 17 -6.61 6.23 -2.32
N ALA A 18 -7.77 6.40 -1.68
CA ALA A 18 -7.84 7.12 -0.40
C ALA A 18 -7.08 6.40 0.74
N ILE A 19 -7.14 5.06 0.78
CA ILE A 19 -6.36 4.24 1.71
C ILE A 19 -4.86 4.40 1.45
N LYS A 20 -4.44 4.33 0.18
CA LYS A 20 -3.04 4.55 -0.24
C LYS A 20 -2.54 5.90 0.26
N GLU A 21 -3.27 6.97 0.00
CA GLU A 21 -2.90 8.33 0.42
C GLU A 21 -2.80 8.46 1.94
N ASP A 22 -3.72 7.85 2.69
CA ASP A 22 -3.70 7.88 4.17
C ASP A 22 -2.54 7.06 4.74
N ILE A 23 -2.17 5.94 4.10
CA ILE A 23 -0.95 5.17 4.44
C ILE A 23 0.28 6.04 4.20
N GLU A 24 0.39 6.68 3.02
CA GLU A 24 1.52 7.57 2.69
C GLU A 24 1.69 8.69 3.71
N VAL A 25 0.61 9.39 4.06
CA VAL A 25 0.61 10.46 5.08
C VAL A 25 0.94 9.93 6.47
N THR A 26 0.52 8.72 6.80
CA THR A 26 0.82 8.10 8.10
C THR A 26 2.30 7.74 8.20
N VAL A 27 2.85 7.09 7.17
CA VAL A 27 4.24 6.67 7.12
C VAL A 27 5.19 7.87 7.04
N SER A 28 4.84 8.93 6.31
CA SER A 28 5.69 10.13 6.17
C SER A 28 5.93 10.89 7.48
N LYS A 29 5.18 10.60 8.55
CA LYS A 29 5.38 11.21 9.87
C LYS A 29 6.52 10.57 10.65
N VAL A 30 6.92 9.35 10.30
CA VAL A 30 7.87 8.51 11.04
C VAL A 30 9.03 8.00 10.17
N CYS A 31 8.86 7.99 8.85
CA CYS A 31 9.87 7.68 7.86
C CYS A 31 10.60 8.96 7.43
N ASP A 32 11.92 9.00 7.63
CA ASP A 32 12.81 10.10 7.28
C ASP A 32 13.53 9.91 5.93
N GLU A 33 13.32 8.77 5.27
CA GLU A 33 13.80 8.51 3.92
C GLU A 33 12.67 8.53 2.88
N LYS A 34 13.06 8.48 1.60
CA LYS A 34 12.10 8.39 0.50
C LYS A 34 11.25 7.12 0.67
N SER A 35 9.94 7.32 0.72
CA SER A 35 8.96 6.23 0.78
C SER A 35 7.86 6.41 -0.26
N TRP A 36 7.24 5.32 -0.67
CA TRP A 36 6.02 5.32 -1.46
C TRP A 36 5.16 4.11 -1.11
N VAL A 37 3.91 4.10 -1.56
CA VAL A 37 3.03 2.94 -1.39
C VAL A 37 2.65 2.39 -2.75
N ASP A 38 2.89 1.11 -2.97
CA ASP A 38 2.34 0.36 -4.10
C ASP A 38 1.21 -0.56 -3.64
N TRP A 39 0.34 -0.96 -4.56
CA TRP A 39 -0.77 -1.84 -4.27
C TRP A 39 -1.19 -2.67 -5.47
N TYR A 40 -1.62 -3.90 -5.20
CA TYR A 40 -2.11 -4.82 -6.22
C TYR A 40 -3.04 -5.87 -5.60
N GLY A 41 -3.67 -6.68 -6.46
CA GLY A 41 -4.51 -7.80 -6.05
C GLY A 41 -5.79 -7.91 -6.87
N ALA A 42 -6.45 -9.06 -6.81
CA ALA A 42 -7.72 -9.34 -7.49
C ALA A 42 -8.92 -8.81 -6.66
N TYR A 43 -8.86 -7.55 -6.24
CA TYR A 43 -9.86 -6.89 -5.38
C TYR A 43 -11.22 -6.71 -6.04
N ASP A 44 -11.26 -6.79 -7.36
CA ASP A 44 -12.44 -6.78 -8.20
C ASP A 44 -13.17 -8.13 -8.23
N ILE A 45 -12.44 -9.24 -8.00
CA ILE A 45 -13.01 -10.58 -7.82
C ILE A 45 -13.44 -10.76 -6.36
N ASP A 46 -12.52 -10.49 -5.42
CA ASP A 46 -12.78 -10.53 -3.99
C ASP A 46 -11.96 -9.45 -3.29
N PRO A 47 -12.61 -8.47 -2.62
CA PRO A 47 -11.93 -7.37 -1.94
C PRO A 47 -10.88 -7.81 -0.92
N GLN A 48 -10.96 -9.04 -0.38
CA GLN A 48 -9.94 -9.51 0.56
C GLN A 48 -8.55 -9.65 -0.07
N TYR A 49 -8.44 -9.80 -1.38
CA TYR A 49 -7.15 -10.03 -2.06
C TYR A 49 -6.30 -8.78 -2.29
N LEU A 50 -6.74 -7.61 -1.81
CA LEU A 50 -5.95 -6.39 -1.87
C LEU A 50 -4.71 -6.46 -0.95
N VAL A 51 -3.57 -6.05 -1.49
CA VAL A 51 -2.29 -5.91 -0.78
C VAL A 51 -1.77 -4.49 -0.97
N PHE A 52 -1.22 -3.91 0.10
CA PHE A 52 -0.41 -2.70 0.06
C PHE A 52 1.03 -3.02 0.46
N TRP A 53 1.98 -2.45 -0.27
CA TRP A 53 3.40 -2.44 0.09
C TRP A 53 3.85 -1.03 0.37
N ILE A 54 4.38 -0.82 1.56
CA ILE A 54 5.05 0.41 1.96
C ILE A 54 6.52 0.24 1.60
N CYS A 55 6.90 0.87 0.50
CA CYS A 55 8.24 0.77 -0.06
C CYS A 55 9.13 1.87 0.52
N VAL A 56 10.30 1.47 1.01
CA VAL A 56 11.31 2.35 1.59
C VAL A 56 12.66 2.10 0.92
N MET A 57 13.69 2.87 1.24
CA MET A 57 15.01 2.72 0.63
C MET A 57 15.83 1.63 1.32
N SER A 58 15.91 1.62 2.65
CA SER A 58 16.85 0.79 3.41
C SER A 58 16.20 -0.38 4.15
N ASP A 59 16.94 -1.48 4.32
CA ASP A 59 16.56 -2.62 5.14
C ASP A 59 16.40 -2.23 6.62
N ASP A 60 17.25 -1.32 7.12
CA ASP A 60 17.16 -0.81 8.49
C ASP A 60 15.85 -0.04 8.72
N MET A 61 15.45 0.83 7.79
CA MET A 61 14.16 1.52 7.88
C MET A 61 13.00 0.54 7.78
N LYS A 62 13.07 -0.44 6.86
CA LYS A 62 12.06 -1.49 6.76
C LYS A 62 11.87 -2.21 8.10
N GLN A 63 12.96 -2.62 8.75
CA GLN A 63 12.88 -3.29 10.06
C GLN A 63 12.36 -2.36 11.16
N LYS A 64 12.82 -1.10 11.19
CA LYS A 64 12.34 -0.08 12.13
C LYS A 64 10.82 0.07 12.04
N LEU A 65 10.28 0.33 10.86
CA LEU A 65 8.83 0.50 10.65
C LEU A 65 8.04 -0.79 10.91
N LYS A 66 8.59 -1.95 10.52
CA LYS A 66 7.95 -3.26 10.78
C LYS A 66 7.87 -3.59 12.27
N SER A 67 8.85 -3.11 13.06
CA SER A 67 8.89 -3.29 14.51
C SER A 67 8.06 -2.26 15.30
N ASP A 68 7.59 -1.19 14.65
CA ASP A 68 6.80 -0.14 15.29
C ASP A 68 5.34 -0.60 15.51
N ALA A 69 5.05 -1.06 16.73
CA ALA A 69 3.74 -1.58 17.08
C ALA A 69 2.61 -0.54 16.97
N GLU A 70 2.90 0.74 17.22
CA GLU A 70 1.91 1.82 17.15
C GLU A 70 1.56 2.11 15.69
N LEU A 71 2.57 2.27 14.84
CA LEU A 71 2.38 2.43 13.40
C LEU A 71 1.58 1.27 12.81
N ASN A 72 1.96 0.03 13.11
CA ASN A 72 1.29 -1.15 12.57
C ASN A 72 -0.19 -1.25 13.03
N ALA A 73 -0.48 -0.85 14.27
CA ALA A 73 -1.86 -0.77 14.75
C ALA A 73 -2.67 0.29 13.99
N ILE A 74 -2.08 1.45 13.70
CA ILE A 74 -2.72 2.50 12.89
C ILE A 74 -2.98 1.98 11.47
N LEU A 75 -1.95 1.46 10.79
CA LEU A 75 -2.03 0.97 9.41
C LEU A 75 -3.12 -0.09 9.24
N LYS A 76 -3.22 -1.04 10.17
CA LYS A 76 -4.24 -2.09 10.17
C LYS A 76 -5.67 -1.55 10.20
N ASN A 77 -5.89 -0.36 10.76
CA ASN A 77 -7.21 0.26 10.89
C ASN A 77 -7.59 1.17 9.71
N ILE A 78 -6.62 1.59 8.88
CA ILE A 78 -6.87 2.51 7.76
C ILE A 78 -7.95 1.96 6.78
N PRO A 79 -7.91 0.69 6.32
CA PRO A 79 -8.95 0.20 5.40
C PRO A 79 -10.37 0.32 5.96
N SER A 80 -10.56 0.00 7.23
CA SER A 80 -11.85 0.10 7.93
C SER A 80 -12.31 1.55 8.08
N LYS A 81 -11.38 2.48 8.36
CA LYS A 81 -11.64 3.94 8.42
C LYS A 81 -12.20 4.47 7.09
N HIS A 82 -11.75 3.92 5.96
CA HIS A 82 -12.24 4.27 4.62
C HIS A 82 -13.43 3.43 4.15
N GLY A 83 -14.00 2.60 5.04
CA GLY A 83 -15.14 1.74 4.75
C GLY A 83 -14.85 0.70 3.67
N TYR A 84 -13.61 0.20 3.58
CA TYR A 84 -13.28 -0.91 2.70
C TYR A 84 -14.06 -2.16 3.14
N PRO A 85 -14.69 -2.93 2.23
CA PRO A 85 -15.70 -3.92 2.59
C PRO A 85 -15.15 -5.20 3.21
N ALA A 86 -13.83 -5.41 3.18
CA ALA A 86 -13.18 -6.60 3.69
C ALA A 86 -11.91 -6.24 4.46
N LYS A 87 -11.36 -7.20 5.19
CA LYS A 87 -9.98 -7.12 5.67
C LYS A 87 -9.06 -7.29 4.46
N VAL A 88 -8.17 -6.33 4.24
CA VAL A 88 -7.12 -6.47 3.21
C VAL A 88 -6.21 -7.64 3.53
N LYS A 89 -5.68 -8.32 2.52
CA LYS A 89 -4.80 -9.49 2.68
C LYS A 89 -3.55 -9.09 3.46
N ASN A 90 -2.92 -7.98 3.07
CA ASN A 90 -1.70 -7.51 3.70
C ASN A 90 -1.49 -5.99 3.58
N ILE A 91 -0.84 -5.43 4.59
CA ILE A 91 -0.16 -4.13 4.57
C ILE A 91 1.20 -4.40 5.20
N ASP A 92 2.26 -4.36 4.41
CA ASP A 92 3.62 -4.71 4.87
C ASP A 92 4.66 -3.83 4.17
N PHE A 93 5.91 -3.99 4.55
CA PHE A 93 7.01 -3.13 4.15
C PHE A 93 8.01 -3.88 3.27
N GLU A 94 8.58 -3.17 2.30
CA GLU A 94 9.70 -3.67 1.50
C GLU A 94 10.72 -2.57 1.21
N SER A 95 12.01 -2.91 1.08
CA SER A 95 13.09 -1.96 0.86
C SER A 95 13.65 -2.06 -0.56
N GLN A 96 14.14 -0.94 -1.08
CA GLN A 96 14.90 -0.92 -2.32
C GLN A 96 16.15 -1.79 -2.23
N GLU A 97 16.87 -1.80 -1.09
CA GLU A 97 18.03 -2.67 -0.88
C GLU A 97 17.71 -4.16 -1.08
N THR A 98 16.54 -4.62 -0.61
CA THR A 98 16.10 -5.99 -0.83
C THR A 98 15.75 -6.25 -2.29
N VAL A 99 15.06 -5.31 -2.94
CA VAL A 99 14.73 -5.42 -4.37
C VAL A 99 15.98 -5.38 -5.25
N ASP A 100 16.99 -4.59 -4.88
CA ASP A 100 18.29 -4.55 -5.55
C ASP A 100 19.01 -5.89 -5.43
N ARG A 101 19.01 -6.47 -4.23
CA ARG A 101 19.66 -7.75 -3.93
C ARG A 101 18.97 -8.95 -4.58
N GLU A 102 17.64 -8.97 -4.60
CA GLU A 102 16.86 -10.17 -4.94
C GLU A 102 16.29 -10.12 -6.35
N SER A 103 16.11 -8.91 -6.90
CA SER A 103 15.43 -8.68 -8.18
C SER A 103 16.16 -7.67 -9.06
N ASN A 104 17.44 -7.37 -8.80
CA ASN A 104 18.24 -6.39 -9.55
C ASN A 104 17.54 -5.03 -9.70
N GLY A 105 16.86 -4.58 -8.65
CA GLY A 105 16.17 -3.29 -8.60
C GLY A 105 14.79 -3.29 -9.29
N ASN A 106 14.32 -4.44 -9.77
CA ASN A 106 13.06 -4.57 -10.48
C ASN A 106 11.90 -4.95 -9.55
N TRP A 107 11.13 -3.95 -9.14
CA TRP A 107 9.93 -4.11 -8.30
C TRP A 107 8.86 -5.01 -8.92
N TYR A 108 8.65 -4.93 -10.23
CA TYR A 108 7.67 -5.80 -10.90
C TYR A 108 8.07 -7.26 -10.83
N GLN A 109 9.35 -7.58 -11.01
CA GLN A 109 9.86 -8.95 -10.87
C GLN A 109 9.83 -9.42 -9.42
N HIS A 110 10.11 -8.52 -8.47
CA HIS A 110 10.10 -8.85 -7.04
C HIS A 110 8.72 -9.27 -6.52
N PHE A 111 7.65 -8.65 -7.04
CA PHE A 111 6.28 -8.95 -6.60
C PHE A 111 5.51 -9.94 -7.48
N LYS A 112 6.14 -10.46 -8.54
CA LYS A 112 5.53 -11.41 -9.48
C LYS A 112 5.61 -12.85 -8.96
#